data_AF-A0A645BUF9-F1
#
_entry.id   AF-A0A645BUF9-F1
#
_cell.length_a   1.000
_cell.length_b   1.000
_cell.length_c   1.000
_cell.angle_alpha   90.00
_cell.angle_beta   90.00
_cell.angle_gamma   90.00
#
_symmetry.space_group_name_H-M   'P 1'
#
loop_
_entity.id
_entity.type
_entity.pdbx_description
1 polymer ?
#
loop_
_entity_poly.entity_id
_entity_poly.type
_entity_poly.pdbx_seq_one_letter_code
_entity_poly.pdbx_strand_id
1 'polypeptide(L)'
;MDPQEIALVVSAVGNHDEGTGNPINPISAALILGDKADVRRSRVRNNDFATFDIHDRVNYAVEKAVVTVDGEERTVQLDLVIDTTICSIMEYFEIFINRMILCRKAADFLYSEFQLTINGAKIV
;
A
#
# COMPACT_ATOMS: atom_id res chain seq x y z
N MET A 1 -19.35 -21.44 6.39
CA MET A 1 -18.64 -20.46 7.22
C MET A 1 -19.59 -20.02 8.31
N ASP A 2 -19.08 -19.81 9.51
CA ASP A 2 -19.87 -19.31 10.63
C ASP A 2 -20.29 -17.84 10.39
N PRO A 3 -21.48 -17.38 10.81
CA PRO A 3 -21.89 -15.98 10.64
C PRO A 3 -20.88 -14.95 11.18
N GLN A 4 -20.14 -15.27 12.25
CA GLN A 4 -19.13 -14.37 12.82
C GLN A 4 -17.92 -14.24 11.89
N GLU A 5 -17.47 -15.33 11.29
CA GLU A 5 -16.37 -15.32 10.31
C GLU A 5 -16.77 -14.52 9.06
N ILE A 6 -18.01 -14.71 8.59
CA ILE A 6 -18.56 -13.94 7.46
C ILE A 6 -18.55 -12.45 7.79
N ALA A 7 -19.01 -12.06 8.99
CA ALA A 7 -19.02 -10.67 9.41
C ALA A 7 -17.61 -10.07 9.40
N LEU A 8 -16.59 -10.79 9.90
CA LEU A 8 -15.21 -10.33 9.89
C LEU A 8 -14.69 -10.07 8.47
N VAL A 9 -14.96 -10.97 7.53
CA VAL A 9 -14.54 -10.84 6.12
C VAL A 9 -15.25 -9.68 5.45
N VAL A 10 -16.58 -9.60 5.54
CA VAL A 10 -17.36 -8.52 4.92
C VAL A 10 -16.96 -7.16 5.49
N SER A 11 -16.76 -7.08 6.81
CA SER A 11 -16.28 -5.86 7.47
C SER A 11 -14.88 -5.46 6.98
N ALA A 12 -13.95 -6.40 6.82
CA ALA A 12 -12.63 -6.09 6.27
C ALA A 12 -12.71 -5.56 4.83
N VAL A 13 -13.45 -6.25 3.96
CA VAL A 13 -13.65 -5.83 2.56
C VAL A 13 -14.36 -4.47 2.49
N GLY A 14 -15.36 -4.21 3.32
CA GLY A 14 -16.08 -2.93 3.30
C GLY A 14 -15.26 -1.71 3.76
N ASN A 15 -14.14 -1.93 4.47
CA ASN A 15 -13.39 -0.85 5.13
C ASN A 15 -11.94 -0.67 4.60
N HIS A 16 -11.57 -1.26 3.47
CA HIS A 16 -10.20 -1.14 2.90
C HIS A 16 -10.05 -0.08 1.80
N ASP A 17 -11.13 0.60 1.41
CA ASP A 17 -11.10 1.63 0.36
C ASP A 17 -10.32 2.89 0.78
N GLU A 18 -9.70 3.60 -0.16
CA GLU A 18 -8.83 4.76 0.15
C GLU A 18 -9.58 5.99 0.67
N GLY A 19 -10.82 6.21 0.22
CA GLY A 19 -11.59 7.40 0.58
C GLY A 19 -12.35 7.26 1.89
N THR A 20 -12.71 6.03 2.25
CA THR A 20 -13.61 5.74 3.39
C THR A 20 -13.06 4.70 4.36
N GLY A 21 -11.93 4.09 4.04
CA GLY A 21 -11.39 2.96 4.78
C GLY A 21 -10.88 3.31 6.16
N ASN A 22 -11.03 2.35 7.07
CA ASN A 22 -10.58 2.44 8.45
C ASN A 22 -10.29 1.03 8.98
N PRO A 23 -9.13 0.78 9.61
CA PRO A 23 -8.87 -0.48 10.28
C PRO A 23 -9.80 -0.60 11.51
N ILE A 24 -10.83 -1.44 11.43
CA ILE A 24 -11.83 -1.65 12.49
C ILE A 24 -11.61 -2.93 13.30
N ASN A 25 -10.80 -3.85 12.76
CA ASN A 25 -10.36 -5.07 13.40
C ASN A 25 -9.00 -5.53 12.82
N PRO A 26 -8.30 -6.49 13.46
CA PRO A 26 -6.98 -6.92 12.99
C PRO A 26 -6.95 -7.46 11.55
N ILE A 27 -8.02 -8.11 11.10
CA ILE A 27 -8.14 -8.65 9.73
C ILE A 27 -8.24 -7.50 8.72
N SER A 28 -9.06 -6.48 9.01
CA SER A 28 -9.16 -5.29 8.16
C SER A 28 -7.85 -4.51 8.08
N ALA A 29 -7.11 -4.39 9.19
CA ALA A 29 -5.81 -3.74 9.20
C ALA A 29 -4.78 -4.51 8.36
N ALA A 30 -4.72 -5.84 8.52
CA ALA A 30 -3.86 -6.69 7.70
C ALA A 30 -4.23 -6.62 6.21
N LEU A 31 -5.53 -6.62 5.88
CA LEU A 31 -6.02 -6.48 4.50
C LEU A 31 -5.60 -5.13 3.89
N ILE A 32 -5.78 -4.03 4.62
CA ILE A 32 -5.35 -2.70 4.19
C ILE A 32 -3.86 -2.69 3.87
N LEU A 33 -3.01 -3.18 4.77
CA LEU A 33 -1.57 -3.23 4.55
C LEU A 33 -1.23 -4.06 3.31
N GLY A 34 -1.84 -5.24 3.16
CA GLY A 34 -1.61 -6.12 2.02
C GLY A 34 -2.06 -5.52 0.68
N ASP A 35 -3.19 -4.82 0.63
CA ASP A 35 -3.71 -4.21 -0.60
C ASP A 35 -2.96 -2.91 -0.97
N LYS A 36 -2.78 -2.02 0.02
CA LYS A 36 -2.29 -0.66 -0.22
C LYS A 36 -0.77 -0.58 -0.34
N ALA A 37 -0.05 -1.53 0.22
CA ALA A 37 1.39 -1.69 -0.03
C ALA A 37 1.70 -2.41 -1.36
N ASP A 38 0.71 -3.01 -2.04
CA ASP A 38 0.91 -3.68 -3.34
C ASP A 38 0.99 -2.67 -4.50
N VAL A 39 2.13 -1.99 -4.57
CA VAL A 39 2.52 -1.06 -5.64
C VAL A 39 3.66 -1.68 -6.44
N ARG A 40 3.38 -2.19 -7.64
CA ARG A 40 4.39 -2.91 -8.44
C ARG A 40 4.12 -2.82 -9.93
N ARG A 41 5.20 -2.76 -10.73
CA ARG A 41 5.14 -2.73 -12.20
C ARG A 41 4.30 -3.87 -12.79
N SER A 42 4.38 -5.07 -12.23
CA SER A 42 3.66 -6.26 -12.75
C SER A 42 2.13 -6.20 -12.58
N ARG A 43 1.60 -5.21 -11.83
CA ARG A 43 0.16 -4.95 -11.75
C ARG A 43 -0.38 -4.31 -13.03
N VAL A 44 0.48 -3.60 -13.76
CA VAL A 44 0.14 -2.92 -15.01
C VAL A 44 0.06 -3.95 -16.12
N ARG A 45 -1.17 -4.24 -16.58
CA ARG A 45 -1.42 -5.20 -17.67
C ARG A 45 -1.38 -4.53 -19.04
N ASN A 46 -1.52 -3.21 -19.08
CA ASN A 46 -1.38 -2.44 -20.29
C ASN A 46 0.10 -2.45 -20.72
N ASN A 47 0.37 -2.89 -21.95
CA ASN A 47 1.71 -2.94 -22.50
C ASN A 47 2.03 -1.73 -23.40
N ASP A 48 1.02 -0.91 -23.72
CA ASP A 48 1.20 0.30 -24.53
C ASP A 48 1.38 1.51 -23.62
N PHE A 49 2.64 1.88 -23.40
CA PHE A 49 3.05 3.01 -22.57
C PHE A 49 2.37 4.34 -22.97
N ALA A 50 2.04 4.53 -24.25
CA ALA A 50 1.39 5.75 -24.72
C ALA A 50 -0.05 5.91 -24.20
N THR A 51 -0.66 4.81 -23.75
CA THR A 51 -2.05 4.77 -23.28
C THR A 51 -2.18 4.64 -21.76
N PHE A 52 -1.07 4.77 -21.02
CA PHE A 52 -1.08 4.65 -19.56
C PHE A 52 -1.87 5.78 -18.92
N ASP A 53 -2.76 5.40 -18.01
CA ASP A 53 -3.33 6.34 -17.06
C ASP A 53 -2.32 6.71 -15.96
N ILE A 54 -2.76 7.56 -15.02
CA ILE A 54 -1.92 8.01 -13.90
C ILE A 54 -1.49 6.86 -12.97
N HIS A 55 -2.35 5.87 -12.75
CA HIS A 55 -2.07 4.75 -11.86
C HIS A 55 -1.15 3.73 -12.54
N ASP A 56 -1.36 3.45 -13.83
CA ASP A 56 -0.51 2.61 -14.64
C ASP A 56 0.91 3.17 -14.66
N ARG A 57 1.05 4.48 -14.90
CA ARG A 57 2.36 5.15 -14.92
C ARG A 57 3.10 5.04 -13.60
N VAL A 58 2.41 5.36 -12.49
CA VAL A 58 3.02 5.31 -11.15
C VAL A 58 3.38 3.88 -10.77
N ASN A 59 2.50 2.90 -10.99
CA ASN A 59 2.83 1.49 -10.72
C ASN A 59 3.97 0.99 -11.62
N TYR A 60 3.97 1.35 -12.90
CA TYR A 60 5.00 0.93 -13.85
C TYR A 60 6.37 1.52 -13.52
N ALA A 61 6.42 2.70 -12.91
CA ALA A 61 7.68 3.28 -12.42
C ALA A 61 8.28 2.50 -11.24
N VAL A 62 7.49 1.71 -10.49
CA VAL A 62 7.99 0.92 -9.36
C VAL A 62 8.67 -0.37 -9.85
N GLU A 63 10.00 -0.32 -9.96
CA GLU A 63 10.83 -1.45 -10.38
C GLU A 63 10.95 -2.54 -9.31
N LYS A 64 10.94 -2.13 -8.03
CA LYS A 64 10.97 -3.04 -6.89
C LYS A 64 10.06 -2.52 -5.79
N ALA A 65 9.29 -3.43 -5.20
CA ALA A 65 8.52 -3.19 -3.99
C ALA A 65 8.68 -4.38 -3.05
N VAL A 66 9.09 -4.12 -1.82
CA VAL A 66 9.25 -5.15 -0.78
C VAL A 66 8.55 -4.67 0.48
N VAL A 67 7.72 -5.54 1.04
CA VAL A 67 7.12 -5.36 2.36
C VAL A 67 7.82 -6.29 3.34
N THR A 68 8.38 -5.72 4.40
CA THR A 68 9.01 -6.46 5.50
C THR A 68 8.20 -6.22 6.77
N VAL A 69 7.89 -7.29 7.50
CA VAL A 69 7.15 -7.22 8.77
C VAL A 69 8.06 -7.75 9.87
N ASP A 70 8.32 -6.94 10.88
CA ASP A 70 9.10 -7.30 12.06
C ASP A 70 8.21 -7.31 13.30
N GLY A 71 8.07 -8.49 13.92
CA GLY A 71 7.25 -8.66 15.13
C GLY A 71 7.94 -8.25 16.43
N GLU A 72 9.28 -8.21 16.44
CA GLU A 72 10.07 -7.80 17.60
C GLU A 72 10.15 -6.27 17.66
N GLU A 73 10.59 -5.65 16.56
CA GLU A 73 10.68 -4.19 16.43
C GLU A 73 9.32 -3.51 16.19
N ARG A 74 8.26 -4.31 15.95
CA ARG A 74 6.90 -3.84 15.67
C ARG A 74 6.88 -2.87 14.49
N THR A 75 7.45 -3.28 13.35
CA THR A 75 7.50 -2.44 12.15
C THR A 75 6.90 -3.14 10.93
N VAL A 76 6.31 -2.36 10.04
CA VAL A 76 5.91 -2.75 8.69
C VAL A 76 6.60 -1.79 7.71
N GLN A 77 7.66 -2.26 7.07
CA GLN A 77 8.48 -1.46 6.16
C GLN A 77 8.11 -1.73 4.70
N LEU A 78 7.79 -0.68 3.95
CA LEU A 78 7.64 -0.70 2.50
C LEU A 78 8.86 -0.06 1.86
N ASP A 79 9.65 -0.85 1.14
CA ASP A 79 10.83 -0.40 0.38
C ASP A 79 10.52 -0.38 -1.11
N LEU A 80 10.61 0.80 -1.71
CA LEU A 80 10.35 1.04 -3.12
C LEU A 80 11.62 1.46 -3.86
N VAL A 81 11.78 0.93 -5.07
CA VAL A 81 12.69 1.47 -6.09
C VAL A 81 11.82 2.00 -7.22
N ILE A 82 11.88 3.32 -7.44
CA ILE A 82 11.09 4.05 -8.43
C ILE A 82 12.03 4.61 -9.50
N ASP A 83 11.75 4.28 -10.75
CA ASP A 83 12.38 4.89 -11.93
C ASP A 83 11.88 6.33 -12.11
N THR A 84 12.70 7.27 -11.67
CA THR A 84 12.38 8.71 -11.73
C THR A 84 12.42 9.29 -13.14
N THR A 85 12.81 8.52 -14.16
CA THR A 85 12.67 8.94 -15.56
C THR A 85 11.25 8.75 -16.09
N ILE A 86 10.45 7.90 -15.44
CA ILE A 86 9.06 7.60 -15.79
C ILE A 86 8.08 8.44 -14.95
N CYS A 87 8.33 8.53 -13.64
CA CYS A 87 7.47 9.20 -12.68
C CYS A 87 8.31 9.79 -11.56
N SER A 88 8.11 11.08 -11.24
CA SER A 88 8.78 11.69 -10.09
C SER A 88 8.23 11.16 -8.76
N ILE A 89 9.01 11.29 -7.68
CA ILE A 89 8.57 10.91 -6.34
C ILE A 89 7.34 11.73 -5.91
N MET A 90 7.25 13.00 -6.32
CA MET A 90 6.10 13.85 -6.01
C MET A 90 4.83 13.36 -6.71
N GLU A 91 4.91 13.02 -8.01
CA GLU A 91 3.77 12.43 -8.74
C GLU A 91 3.33 11.10 -8.11
N TYR A 92 4.27 10.26 -7.67
CA TYR A 92 3.92 9.05 -6.91
C TYR A 92 3.08 9.39 -5.68
N PHE A 93 3.48 10.39 -4.90
CA PHE A 93 2.72 10.81 -3.72
C PHE A 93 1.38 11.45 -4.07
N GLU A 94 1.29 12.27 -5.12
CA GLU A 94 0.01 12.85 -5.55
C GLU A 94 -1.06 11.77 -5.80
N ILE A 95 -0.64 10.61 -6.31
CA ILE A 95 -1.56 9.50 -6.59
C ILE A 95 -1.73 8.56 -5.38
N PHE A 96 -0.67 8.23 -4.64
CA PHE A 96 -0.70 7.17 -3.62
C PHE A 96 -0.54 7.63 -2.17
N ILE A 97 -0.50 8.93 -1.87
CA ILE A 97 -0.38 9.40 -0.48
C ILE A 97 -1.51 8.88 0.42
N ASN A 98 -2.75 8.83 -0.09
CA ASN A 98 -3.89 8.33 0.69
C ASN A 98 -3.73 6.84 1.04
N ARG A 99 -3.13 6.06 0.15
CA ARG A 99 -2.79 4.65 0.41
C ARG A 99 -1.78 4.54 1.54
N MET A 100 -0.72 5.35 1.51
CA MET A 100 0.33 5.33 2.54
C MET A 100 -0.21 5.79 3.89
N ILE A 101 -1.08 6.79 3.91
CA ILE A 101 -1.79 7.22 5.13
C ILE A 101 -2.64 6.06 5.69
N LEU A 102 -3.33 5.32 4.83
CA LEU A 102 -4.16 4.19 5.25
C LEU A 102 -3.30 3.02 5.76
N CYS A 103 -2.16 2.73 5.12
CA CYS A 103 -1.16 1.78 5.63
C CYS A 103 -0.68 2.17 7.03
N ARG A 104 -0.34 3.45 7.24
CA ARG A 104 0.08 3.95 8.55
C ARG A 104 -0.98 3.72 9.63
N LYS A 105 -2.24 4.11 9.37
CA LYS A 105 -3.36 3.87 10.28
C LYS A 105 -3.54 2.38 10.60
N ALA A 106 -3.39 1.52 9.60
CA ALA A 106 -3.54 0.07 9.78
C ALA A 106 -2.38 -0.54 10.58
N ALA A 107 -1.14 -0.10 10.36
CA ALA A 107 -0.01 -0.50 11.20
C ALA A 107 -0.22 -0.03 12.64
N ASP A 108 -0.63 1.22 12.84
CA ASP A 108 -0.92 1.79 14.17
C ASP A 108 -1.97 0.96 14.91
N PHE A 109 -3.04 0.53 14.21
CA PHE A 109 -4.07 -0.34 14.78
C PHE A 109 -3.51 -1.69 15.25
N LEU A 110 -2.50 -2.22 14.56
CA LEU A 110 -1.79 -3.45 14.92
C LEU A 110 -0.65 -3.21 15.92
N TYR A 111 -0.56 -2.03 16.51
CA TYR A 111 0.51 -1.62 17.41
C TYR A 111 1.91 -1.76 16.77
N SER A 112 2.01 -1.38 15.50
CA SER A 112 3.24 -1.41 14.71
C SER A 112 3.45 -0.07 13.99
N GLU A 113 4.70 0.30 13.72
CA GLU A 113 5.05 1.50 12.95
C GLU A 113 5.12 1.17 11.46
N PHE A 114 4.43 1.95 10.62
CA PHE A 114 4.61 1.89 9.17
C PHE A 114 5.79 2.76 8.75
N GLN A 115 6.74 2.17 8.01
CA GLN A 115 7.91 2.87 7.51
C GLN A 115 7.95 2.80 5.97
N LEU A 116 8.29 3.90 5.32
CA LEU A 116 8.40 3.98 3.86
C LEU A 116 9.80 4.42 3.47
N THR A 117 10.46 3.63 2.62
CA THR A 117 11.73 3.98 2.00
C THR A 117 11.54 4.03 0.49
N ILE A 118 11.98 5.11 -0.16
CA ILE A 118 11.96 5.24 -1.62
C ILE A 118 13.37 5.54 -2.10
N ASN A 119 13.90 4.73 -3.02
CA ASN A 119 15.25 4.89 -3.58
C ASN A 119 16.34 5.01 -2.51
N GLY A 120 16.19 4.28 -1.40
CA GLY A 120 17.13 4.30 -0.27
C GLY A 120 16.98 5.47 0.69
N ALA A 121 16.09 6.43 0.40
CA ALA A 121 15.76 7.52 1.31
C ALA A 121 14.55 7.13 2.18
N LYS A 122 14.72 7.19 3.50
CA LYS A 122 13.62 7.04 4.45
C LYS A 122 12.72 8.27 4.38
N ILE A 123 11.43 8.06 4.17
CA ILE A 123 10.41 9.09 4.19
C ILE A 123 9.87 9.16 5.61
N VAL A 124 10.07 10.31 6.26
CA VAL A 124 9.69 10.60 7.65
C VAL A 124 8.38 11.38 7.68
#